data_AF-A0A2E9JBQ3-F1
#
_entry.id   AF-A0A2E9JBQ3-F1
#
_cell.length_a   1.000
_cell.length_b   1.000
_cell.length_c   1.000
_cell.angle_alpha   90.00
_cell.angle_beta   90.00
_cell.angle_gamma   90.00
#
_symmetry.space_group_name_H-M   'P 1'
#
loop_
_entity.id
_entity.type
_entity.pdbx_description
1 polymer ?
#
loop_
_entity_poly.entity_id
_entity_poly.type
_entity_poly.pdbx_seq_one_letter_code
_entity_poly.pdbx_strand_id
1 'polypeptide(L)'
;MQIEVPIADLRKKKIFVATPMYGGMCSGMYTKACADLATTATKYQIDLKFFYLFNESLITRARNYCVDEFLRSEYTHLMFIDSDICFDPNYVLTLAALCDETKPIVGGIYPKKCIAWEKVRNAVDKGLADENPMLLEKFTGDFVFNPTGGTQTISLSEPVEALEIGTGFMMIRREALEEFAKAYPKFRYKPDHNRSDHFDGSRYIHAFFDTIIDNDQWMGEGKSEGSDRYLSEDYMFCQLCQKIDIKTFLCPWMKLQHVGTYVFNGNLPDMGALEYAAHGYDTESRPFLEDRKKKLSSQGMNRKDRRALASKKRKDKNKKTTKLKTSPTESPNHI
;
A
#
# COMPACT_ATOMS: atom_id res chain seq x y z
N MET A 1 12.10 10.59 -10.01
CA MET A 1 13.50 10.25 -9.66
C MET A 1 13.93 9.08 -10.53
N GLN A 2 15.13 9.12 -11.13
CA GLN A 2 15.77 7.95 -11.71
C GLN A 2 16.71 7.40 -10.65
N ILE A 3 16.46 6.18 -10.17
CA ILE A 3 17.37 5.49 -9.26
C ILE A 3 18.38 4.77 -10.14
N GLU A 4 19.59 5.30 -10.22
CA GLU A 4 20.70 4.64 -10.90
C GLU A 4 21.42 3.75 -9.89
N VAL A 5 21.29 2.45 -10.07
CA VAL A 5 21.97 1.45 -9.24
C VAL A 5 23.04 0.78 -10.07
N PRO A 6 24.32 0.82 -9.66
CA PRO A 6 25.34 0.02 -10.30
C PRO A 6 24.96 -1.46 -10.27
N ILE A 7 24.91 -2.11 -11.44
CA ILE A 7 24.59 -3.55 -11.54
C ILE A 7 25.53 -4.39 -10.65
N ALA A 8 26.78 -3.96 -10.48
CA ALA A 8 27.75 -4.62 -9.62
C ALA A 8 27.30 -4.71 -8.15
N ASP A 9 26.55 -3.73 -7.65
CA ASP A 9 26.03 -3.76 -6.28
C ASP A 9 24.79 -4.65 -6.18
N LEU A 10 23.92 -4.64 -7.19
CA LEU A 10 22.78 -5.56 -7.27
C LEU A 10 23.20 -7.02 -7.30
N ARG A 11 24.32 -7.36 -7.96
CA ARG A 11 24.85 -8.73 -7.99
C ARG A 11 25.28 -9.27 -6.62
N LYS A 12 25.52 -8.39 -5.64
CA LYS A 12 25.82 -8.78 -4.25
C LYS A 12 24.55 -9.14 -3.47
N LYS A 13 23.38 -8.77 -3.98
CA LYS A 13 22.07 -9.00 -3.36
C LYS A 13 21.53 -10.35 -3.84
N LYS A 14 21.38 -11.30 -2.90
CA LYS A 14 20.73 -12.60 -3.15
C LYS A 14 19.27 -12.49 -2.74
N ILE A 15 18.37 -12.51 -3.72
CA ILE A 15 16.93 -12.24 -3.52
C ILE A 15 16.14 -13.55 -3.45
N PHE A 16 15.44 -13.75 -2.35
CA PHE A 16 14.54 -14.89 -2.14
C PHE A 16 13.10 -14.40 -2.23
N VAL A 17 12.42 -14.67 -3.35
CA VAL A 17 11.01 -14.34 -3.53
C VAL A 17 10.17 -15.42 -2.89
N ALA A 18 9.36 -15.05 -1.90
CA ALA A 18 8.46 -15.96 -1.21
C ALA A 18 7.00 -15.57 -1.44
N THR A 19 6.21 -16.54 -1.88
CA THR A 19 4.77 -16.33 -2.15
C THR A 19 3.93 -17.46 -1.56
N PRO A 20 3.17 -17.18 -0.50
CA PRO A 20 2.07 -18.03 -0.07
C PRO A 20 0.98 -18.10 -1.16
N MET A 21 0.53 -19.31 -1.49
CA MET A 21 -0.50 -19.56 -2.51
C MET A 21 -1.54 -20.53 -1.97
N TYR A 22 -2.67 -19.98 -1.53
CA TYR A 22 -3.83 -20.80 -1.15
C TYR A 22 -4.35 -21.57 -2.36
N GLY A 23 -4.51 -22.90 -2.21
CA GLY A 23 -4.92 -23.78 -3.31
C GLY A 23 -3.91 -23.92 -4.46
N GLY A 24 -2.68 -23.44 -4.30
CA GLY A 24 -1.70 -23.37 -5.39
C GLY A 24 -2.08 -22.39 -6.51
N MET A 25 -3.01 -21.47 -6.22
CA MET A 25 -3.53 -20.52 -7.20
C MET A 25 -2.69 -19.24 -7.22
N CYS A 26 -2.49 -18.70 -8.41
CA CYS A 26 -1.98 -17.35 -8.61
C CYS A 26 -2.67 -16.70 -9.80
N SER A 27 -2.62 -15.37 -9.87
CA SER A 27 -3.12 -14.64 -11.02
C SER A 27 -2.17 -14.75 -12.20
N GLY A 28 -2.71 -14.75 -13.44
CA GLY A 28 -1.86 -14.76 -14.64
C GLY A 28 -0.93 -13.54 -14.75
N MET A 29 -1.32 -12.40 -14.18
CA MET A 29 -0.48 -11.20 -14.13
C MET A 29 0.74 -11.39 -13.23
N TYR A 30 0.54 -11.97 -12.04
CA TYR A 30 1.61 -12.36 -11.14
C TYR A 30 2.56 -13.36 -11.82
N THR A 31 2.03 -14.41 -12.47
CA THR A 31 2.85 -15.42 -13.16
C THR A 31 3.74 -14.78 -14.24
N LYS A 32 3.17 -13.90 -15.06
CA LYS A 32 3.92 -13.15 -16.08
C LYS A 32 5.02 -12.30 -15.42
N ALA A 33 4.69 -11.54 -14.38
CA ALA A 33 5.64 -10.68 -13.69
C ALA A 33 6.81 -11.46 -13.07
N CYS A 34 6.55 -12.66 -12.52
CA CYS A 34 7.61 -13.55 -12.05
C CYS A 34 8.51 -14.06 -13.18
N ALA A 35 7.96 -14.42 -14.34
CA ALA A 35 8.74 -14.86 -15.49
C ALA A 35 9.63 -13.73 -16.04
N ASP A 36 9.09 -12.51 -16.10
CA ASP A 36 9.84 -11.33 -16.52
C ASP A 36 10.94 -10.98 -15.49
N LEU A 37 10.67 -11.14 -14.20
CA LEU A 37 11.65 -10.96 -13.12
C LEU A 37 12.77 -11.99 -13.21
N ALA A 38 12.47 -13.27 -13.41
CA ALA A 38 13.46 -14.32 -13.60
C ALA A 38 14.38 -14.03 -14.80
N THR A 39 13.79 -13.60 -15.91
CA THR A 39 14.51 -13.23 -17.13
C THR A 39 15.42 -12.02 -16.90
N THR A 40 14.90 -11.00 -16.20
CA THR A 40 15.64 -9.76 -15.92
C THR A 40 16.78 -10.00 -14.94
N ALA A 41 16.55 -10.78 -13.88
CA ALA A 41 17.59 -11.16 -12.93
C ALA A 41 18.71 -11.97 -13.60
N THR A 42 18.36 -12.94 -14.46
CA THR A 42 19.33 -13.72 -15.24
C THR A 42 20.17 -12.82 -16.15
N LYS A 43 19.53 -11.90 -16.88
CA LYS A 43 20.21 -10.93 -17.76
C LYS A 43 21.25 -10.11 -17.00
N TYR A 44 20.94 -9.68 -15.77
CA TYR A 44 21.86 -8.88 -14.96
C TYR A 44 22.76 -9.70 -14.03
N GLN A 45 22.66 -11.04 -14.07
CA GLN A 45 23.40 -11.98 -13.22
C GLN A 45 23.13 -11.77 -11.72
N ILE A 46 21.88 -11.47 -11.39
CA ILE A 46 21.40 -11.32 -10.01
C ILE A 46 20.90 -12.69 -9.53
N ASP A 47 21.36 -13.10 -8.35
CA ASP A 47 20.93 -14.36 -7.74
C ASP A 47 19.50 -14.21 -7.19
N LEU A 48 18.58 -14.98 -7.78
CA LEU A 48 17.16 -14.94 -7.52
C LEU A 48 16.62 -16.36 -7.35
N LYS A 49 15.95 -16.62 -6.23
CA LYS A 49 15.20 -17.86 -5.98
C LYS A 49 13.73 -17.54 -5.78
N PHE A 50 12.86 -18.32 -6.43
CA PHE A 50 11.44 -18.34 -6.12
C PHE A 50 11.13 -19.50 -5.18
N PHE A 51 10.35 -19.22 -4.16
CA PHE A 51 9.78 -20.20 -3.25
C PHE A 51 8.27 -19.98 -3.16
N TYR A 52 7.52 -21.02 -3.48
CA TYR A 52 6.06 -21.00 -3.46
C TYR A 52 5.58 -21.97 -2.39
N LEU A 53 4.86 -21.44 -1.40
CA LEU A 53 4.26 -22.24 -0.35
C LEU A 53 2.80 -22.51 -0.71
N PHE A 54 2.49 -23.77 -1.02
CA PHE A 54 1.15 -24.18 -1.43
C PHE A 54 0.33 -24.69 -0.25
N ASN A 55 -0.98 -24.43 -0.29
CA ASN A 55 -1.99 -25.08 0.55
C ASN A 55 -1.84 -24.87 2.07
N GLU A 56 -1.25 -23.74 2.48
CA GLU A 56 -1.34 -23.28 3.86
C GLU A 56 -2.57 -22.36 4.00
N SER A 57 -3.50 -22.73 4.89
CA SER A 57 -4.77 -22.00 5.08
C SER A 57 -4.64 -20.80 6.01
N LEU A 58 -3.61 -20.77 6.87
CA LEU A 58 -3.39 -19.71 7.83
C LEU A 58 -2.25 -18.81 7.37
N ILE A 59 -2.56 -17.59 6.93
CA ILE A 59 -1.58 -16.68 6.31
C ILE A 59 -0.41 -16.34 7.24
N THR A 60 -0.66 -16.19 8.55
CA THR A 60 0.39 -15.93 9.55
C THR A 60 1.43 -17.05 9.54
N ARG A 61 0.96 -18.30 9.62
CA ARG A 61 1.79 -19.49 9.53
C ARG A 61 2.48 -19.62 8.17
N ALA A 62 1.77 -19.31 7.08
CA ALA A 62 2.33 -19.36 5.74
C ALA A 62 3.55 -18.43 5.59
N ARG A 63 3.41 -17.18 6.05
CA ARG A 63 4.52 -16.22 6.01
C ARG A 63 5.66 -16.64 6.94
N ASN A 64 5.36 -17.18 8.12
CA ASN A 64 6.39 -17.72 9.01
C ASN A 64 7.16 -18.91 8.41
N TYR A 65 6.49 -19.81 7.67
CA TYR A 65 7.13 -20.91 6.96
C TYR A 65 8.01 -20.41 5.81
N CYS A 66 7.56 -19.39 5.09
CA CYS A 66 8.38 -18.70 4.10
C CYS A 66 9.63 -18.05 4.70
N VAL A 67 9.51 -17.37 5.84
CA VAL A 67 10.67 -16.80 6.55
C VAL A 67 11.62 -17.89 6.99
N ASP A 68 11.09 -18.98 7.56
CA ASP A 68 11.92 -20.08 8.03
C ASP A 68 12.72 -20.72 6.88
N GLU A 69 12.07 -20.99 5.74
CA GLU A 69 12.74 -21.48 4.53
C GLU A 69 13.86 -20.52 4.09
N PHE A 70 13.57 -19.22 4.09
CA PHE A 70 14.55 -18.19 3.76
C PHE A 70 15.73 -18.19 4.74
N LEU A 71 15.49 -18.23 6.05
CA LEU A 71 16.53 -18.17 7.06
C LEU A 71 17.46 -19.40 7.02
N ARG A 72 16.97 -20.58 6.60
CA ARG A 72 17.80 -21.78 6.37
C ARG A 72 18.67 -21.70 5.12
N SER A 73 18.37 -20.77 4.21
CA SER A 73 19.15 -20.54 2.98
C SER A 73 20.28 -19.53 3.21
N GLU A 74 21.09 -19.28 2.17
CA GLU A 74 22.15 -18.26 2.16
C GLU A 74 21.73 -16.90 1.58
N TYR A 75 20.44 -16.72 1.26
CA TYR A 75 19.92 -15.50 0.65
C TYR A 75 19.92 -14.32 1.61
N THR A 76 20.12 -13.09 1.11
CA THR A 76 20.28 -11.91 1.96
C THR A 76 19.03 -11.05 2.07
N HIS A 77 18.12 -11.15 1.10
CA HIS A 77 16.89 -10.34 1.04
C HIS A 77 15.69 -11.25 0.81
N LEU A 78 14.72 -11.20 1.72
CA LEU A 78 13.42 -11.85 1.56
C LEU A 78 12.48 -10.88 0.87
N MET A 79 11.92 -11.27 -0.28
CA MET A 79 10.91 -10.49 -1.00
C MET A 79 9.57 -11.22 -0.94
N PHE A 80 8.66 -10.74 -0.11
CA PHE A 80 7.28 -11.19 -0.15
C PHE A 80 6.53 -10.55 -1.32
N ILE A 81 5.86 -11.40 -2.11
CA ILE A 81 4.93 -10.97 -3.14
C ILE A 81 3.68 -11.84 -3.02
N ASP A 82 2.51 -11.24 -2.84
CA ASP A 82 1.26 -12.01 -2.82
C ASP A 82 0.89 -12.49 -4.24
N SER A 83 0.26 -13.66 -4.34
CA SER A 83 0.00 -14.38 -5.60
C SER A 83 -0.94 -13.65 -6.59
N ASP A 84 -1.53 -12.56 -6.15
CA ASP A 84 -2.48 -11.71 -6.88
C ASP A 84 -1.97 -10.27 -7.05
N ILE A 85 -0.69 -10.02 -6.79
CA ILE A 85 -0.04 -8.73 -7.05
C ILE A 85 0.63 -8.75 -8.42
N CYS A 86 0.27 -7.78 -9.25
CA CYS A 86 0.96 -7.46 -10.51
C CYS A 86 1.98 -6.36 -10.24
N PHE A 87 3.20 -6.54 -10.76
CA PHE A 87 4.32 -5.65 -10.50
C PHE A 87 5.25 -5.54 -11.71
N ASP A 88 6.03 -4.45 -11.75
CA ASP A 88 7.16 -4.31 -12.66
C ASP A 88 8.40 -4.99 -12.04
N PRO A 89 9.09 -5.91 -12.74
CA PRO A 89 10.33 -6.53 -12.26
C PRO A 89 11.39 -5.56 -11.75
N ASN A 90 11.49 -4.37 -12.35
CA ASN A 90 12.45 -3.35 -11.94
C ASN A 90 12.16 -2.83 -10.53
N TYR A 91 10.93 -2.93 -10.03
CA TYR A 91 10.62 -2.58 -8.65
C TYR A 91 11.29 -3.52 -7.66
N VAL A 92 11.31 -4.83 -7.93
CA VAL A 92 12.02 -5.79 -7.05
C VAL A 92 13.51 -5.50 -7.02
N LEU A 93 14.12 -5.20 -8.17
CA LEU A 93 15.54 -4.84 -8.23
C LEU A 93 15.82 -3.50 -7.53
N THR A 94 14.91 -2.54 -7.67
CA THR A 94 15.00 -1.26 -6.96
C THR A 94 14.92 -1.44 -5.45
N LEU A 95 13.99 -2.29 -4.96
CA LEU A 95 13.91 -2.61 -3.53
C LEU A 95 15.20 -3.29 -3.05
N ALA A 96 15.77 -4.23 -3.82
CA ALA A 96 17.03 -4.88 -3.46
C ALA A 96 18.21 -3.91 -3.34
N ALA A 97 18.22 -2.86 -4.16
CA ALA A 97 19.21 -1.79 -4.07
C ALA A 97 19.02 -0.91 -2.83
N LEU A 98 17.76 -0.57 -2.53
CA LEU A 98 17.40 0.32 -1.43
C LEU A 98 17.43 -0.37 -0.06
N CYS A 99 17.24 -1.69 -0.02
CA CYS A 99 17.18 -2.48 1.20
C CYS A 99 18.60 -2.73 1.73
N ASP A 100 18.94 -2.04 2.82
CA ASP A 100 20.26 -2.02 3.45
C ASP A 100 20.13 -1.84 4.97
N GLU A 101 21.23 -1.59 5.68
CA GLU A 101 21.20 -1.35 7.12
C GLU A 101 20.39 -0.11 7.54
N THR A 102 20.27 0.90 6.68
CA THR A 102 19.49 2.12 6.96
C THR A 102 18.01 1.96 6.62
N LYS A 103 17.69 1.06 5.69
CA LYS A 103 16.33 0.75 5.24
C LYS A 103 16.10 -0.76 5.25
N PRO A 104 16.04 -1.37 6.45
CA PRO A 104 16.00 -2.83 6.59
C PRO A 104 14.71 -3.46 6.07
N ILE A 105 13.61 -2.67 6.02
CA ILE A 105 12.32 -3.09 5.48
C ILE A 105 11.85 -2.03 4.48
N VAL A 106 11.63 -2.43 3.24
CA VAL A 106 11.17 -1.56 2.15
C VAL A 106 10.03 -2.22 1.37
N GLY A 107 9.05 -1.45 0.89
CA GLY A 107 7.97 -2.05 0.11
C GLY A 107 7.18 -1.06 -0.73
N GLY A 108 6.35 -1.60 -1.63
CA GLY A 108 5.41 -0.84 -2.43
C GLY A 108 4.00 -0.91 -1.86
N ILE A 109 3.15 0.05 -2.24
CA ILE A 109 1.74 0.04 -1.87
C ILE A 109 0.89 -0.38 -3.06
N TYR A 110 -0.16 -1.14 -2.78
CA TYR A 110 -1.13 -1.62 -3.75
C TYR A 110 -2.55 -1.25 -3.27
N PRO A 111 -3.49 -1.06 -4.21
CA PRO A 111 -4.87 -0.73 -3.83
C PRO A 111 -5.54 -1.91 -3.13
N LYS A 112 -6.44 -1.62 -2.19
CA LYS A 112 -7.37 -2.63 -1.67
C LYS A 112 -8.28 -3.15 -2.79
N LYS A 113 -8.87 -4.31 -2.57
CA LYS A 113 -9.88 -4.92 -3.46
C LYS A 113 -11.26 -4.25 -3.33
N CYS A 114 -11.30 -2.91 -3.37
CA CYS A 114 -12.50 -2.11 -3.42
C CYS A 114 -12.30 -0.91 -4.34
N ILE A 115 -13.41 -0.40 -4.89
CA ILE A 115 -13.39 0.83 -5.70
C ILE A 115 -13.78 1.99 -4.80
N ALA A 116 -12.91 2.99 -4.75
CA ALA A 116 -13.11 4.21 -4.00
C ALA A 116 -13.97 5.21 -4.81
N TRP A 117 -15.28 4.95 -4.86
CA TRP A 117 -16.22 5.64 -5.75
C TRP A 117 -16.29 7.16 -5.51
N GLU A 118 -16.04 7.61 -4.29
CA GLU A 118 -15.95 9.02 -3.95
C GLU A 118 -14.79 9.72 -4.66
N LYS A 119 -13.64 9.06 -4.81
CA LYS A 119 -12.48 9.57 -5.56
C LYS A 119 -12.76 9.60 -7.05
N VAL A 120 -13.41 8.55 -7.59
CA VAL A 120 -13.87 8.50 -8.99
C VAL A 120 -14.81 9.67 -9.29
N ARG A 121 -15.82 9.90 -8.44
CA ARG A 121 -16.73 11.05 -8.56
C ARG A 121 -15.98 12.38 -8.53
N ASN A 122 -15.04 12.55 -7.60
CA ASN A 122 -14.26 13.77 -7.50
C ASN A 122 -13.39 14.01 -8.74
N ALA A 123 -12.83 12.96 -9.36
CA ALA A 123 -12.10 13.06 -10.62
C ALA A 123 -13.00 13.48 -11.80
N VAL A 124 -14.25 12.98 -11.85
CA VAL A 124 -15.28 13.44 -12.80
C VAL A 124 -15.60 14.91 -12.59
N ASP A 125 -15.81 15.33 -11.34
CA ASP A 125 -16.12 16.73 -11.01
C ASP A 125 -14.95 17.66 -11.34
N LYS A 126 -13.70 17.20 -11.21
CA LYS A 126 -12.51 17.93 -11.66
C LYS A 126 -12.35 17.95 -13.19
N GLY A 127 -13.12 17.13 -13.91
CA GLY A 127 -13.09 17.03 -15.38
C GLY A 127 -11.87 16.27 -15.92
N LEU A 128 -11.23 15.44 -15.08
CA LEU A 128 -10.04 14.68 -15.46
C LEU A 128 -10.32 13.58 -16.50
N ALA A 129 -11.59 13.26 -16.70
CA ALA A 129 -12.06 12.21 -17.61
C ALA A 129 -12.94 12.76 -18.75
N ASP A 130 -12.96 14.08 -18.97
CA ASP A 130 -13.81 14.73 -19.98
C ASP A 130 -13.51 14.25 -21.41
N GLU A 131 -12.21 14.10 -21.72
CA GLU A 131 -11.75 13.70 -23.04
C GLU A 131 -11.67 12.17 -23.18
N ASN A 132 -11.39 11.47 -22.07
CA ASN A 132 -11.25 10.02 -22.05
C ASN A 132 -11.75 9.44 -20.72
N PRO A 133 -12.88 8.70 -20.72
CA PRO A 133 -13.42 8.09 -19.50
C PRO A 133 -12.49 7.03 -18.89
N MET A 134 -11.60 6.42 -19.68
CA MET A 134 -10.66 5.40 -19.20
C MET A 134 -9.67 5.95 -18.16
N LEU A 135 -9.47 7.27 -18.09
CA LEU A 135 -8.61 7.88 -17.07
C LEU A 135 -9.15 7.71 -15.64
N LEU A 136 -10.46 7.42 -15.47
CA LEU A 136 -11.06 7.20 -14.16
C LEU A 136 -10.46 5.99 -13.43
N GLU A 137 -9.95 5.00 -14.16
CA GLU A 137 -9.31 3.81 -13.59
C GLU A 137 -8.16 4.18 -12.63
N LYS A 138 -7.43 5.26 -12.91
CA LYS A 138 -6.32 5.76 -12.09
C LYS A 138 -6.75 6.25 -10.71
N PHE A 139 -8.03 6.56 -10.54
CA PHE A 139 -8.60 7.14 -9.32
C PHE A 139 -9.50 6.15 -8.56
N THR A 140 -9.47 4.86 -8.94
CA THR A 140 -10.28 3.82 -8.29
C THR A 140 -9.64 3.29 -7.00
N GLY A 141 -8.34 3.50 -6.80
CA GLY A 141 -7.57 2.90 -5.72
C GLY A 141 -7.93 3.42 -4.33
N ASP A 142 -8.22 2.50 -3.42
CA ASP A 142 -8.18 2.74 -1.98
C ASP A 142 -6.86 2.25 -1.39
N PHE A 143 -6.14 3.12 -0.69
CA PHE A 143 -4.79 2.86 -0.18
C PHE A 143 -4.81 2.99 1.34
N VAL A 144 -4.29 2.00 2.06
CA VAL A 144 -3.99 2.20 3.49
C VAL A 144 -2.62 2.84 3.59
N PHE A 145 -2.59 4.08 4.05
CA PHE A 145 -1.35 4.77 4.32
C PHE A 145 -1.36 5.30 5.75
N ASN A 146 -0.46 4.77 6.58
CA ASN A 146 -0.29 5.16 7.97
C ASN A 146 1.07 5.86 8.12
N PRO A 147 1.14 7.19 7.85
CA PRO A 147 2.39 7.94 8.00
C PRO A 147 2.83 7.94 9.46
N THR A 148 4.14 7.87 9.69
CA THR A 148 4.69 8.12 11.03
C THR A 148 4.52 9.59 11.42
N GLY A 149 4.15 9.83 12.68
CA GLY A 149 4.34 11.12 13.35
C GLY A 149 3.61 12.34 12.79
N GLY A 150 2.35 12.22 12.34
CA GLY A 150 1.53 13.39 11.96
C GLY A 150 1.99 14.10 10.68
N THR A 151 2.80 13.44 9.86
CA THR A 151 3.30 13.96 8.58
C THR A 151 2.15 14.26 7.61
N GLN A 152 1.95 15.53 7.26
CA GLN A 152 0.86 15.96 6.36
C GLN A 152 1.22 15.91 4.87
N THR A 153 2.52 15.82 4.55
CA THR A 153 3.01 15.82 3.17
C THR A 153 4.07 14.74 3.00
N ILE A 154 3.88 13.88 2.02
CA ILE A 154 4.84 12.81 1.68
C ILE A 154 5.46 13.08 0.32
N SER A 155 6.76 12.82 0.21
CA SER A 155 7.45 12.78 -1.07
C SER A 155 6.98 11.57 -1.85
N LEU A 156 6.58 11.76 -3.10
CA LEU A 156 6.18 10.68 -3.99
C LEU A 156 7.36 10.10 -4.78
N SER A 157 8.57 10.63 -4.57
CA SER A 157 9.75 10.32 -5.38
C SER A 157 10.88 9.63 -4.62
N GLU A 158 10.79 9.55 -3.30
CA GLU A 158 11.82 8.94 -2.44
C GLU A 158 11.18 8.02 -1.39
N PRO A 159 11.94 7.05 -0.83
CA PRO A 159 11.42 6.21 0.25
C PRO A 159 10.99 7.08 1.44
N VAL A 160 9.79 6.83 1.96
CA VAL A 160 9.26 7.52 3.14
C VAL A 160 9.11 6.54 4.29
N GLU A 161 9.48 6.93 5.50
CA GLU A 161 9.25 6.12 6.69
C GLU A 161 7.74 5.94 6.89
N ALA A 162 7.32 4.70 7.14
CA ALA A 162 5.92 4.34 7.28
C ALA A 162 5.74 3.50 8.55
N LEU A 163 4.61 3.69 9.24
CA LEU A 163 4.29 2.89 10.42
C LEU A 163 4.16 1.40 10.04
N GLU A 164 3.48 1.18 8.92
CA GLU A 164 3.04 -0.13 8.44
C GLU A 164 3.06 -0.16 6.92
N ILE A 165 3.44 -1.30 6.35
CA ILE A 165 3.23 -1.63 4.94
C ILE A 165 2.77 -3.08 4.83
N GLY A 166 2.02 -3.39 3.77
CA GLY A 166 1.51 -4.73 3.55
C GLY A 166 2.59 -5.69 3.03
N THR A 167 2.52 -6.96 3.43
CA THR A 167 3.46 -7.99 2.95
C THR A 167 3.23 -8.42 1.50
N GLY A 168 2.17 -7.94 0.83
CA GLY A 168 1.92 -8.29 -0.57
C GLY A 168 2.97 -7.76 -1.56
N PHE A 169 3.79 -6.79 -1.16
CA PHE A 169 4.98 -6.38 -1.92
C PHE A 169 6.04 -5.74 -0.99
N MET A 170 6.70 -6.57 -0.19
CA MET A 170 7.61 -6.16 0.88
C MET A 170 8.94 -6.89 0.78
N MET A 171 10.05 -6.15 0.86
CA MET A 171 11.39 -6.69 1.00
C MET A 171 11.94 -6.46 2.41
N ILE A 172 12.52 -7.50 2.98
CA ILE A 172 13.10 -7.51 4.32
C ILE A 172 14.54 -8.03 4.21
N ARG A 173 15.47 -7.27 4.77
CA ARG A 173 16.87 -7.70 4.90
C ARG A 173 17.00 -8.79 5.96
N ARG A 174 17.80 -9.83 5.71
CA ARG A 174 17.99 -10.99 6.61
C ARG A 174 18.20 -10.58 8.06
N GLU A 175 19.13 -9.67 8.31
CA GLU A 175 19.51 -9.31 9.67
C GLU A 175 18.35 -8.65 10.44
N ALA A 176 17.40 -8.01 9.77
CA ALA A 176 16.21 -7.45 10.42
C ALA A 176 15.34 -8.53 11.07
N LEU A 177 15.22 -9.70 10.42
CA LEU A 177 14.53 -10.87 10.97
C LEU A 177 15.34 -11.49 12.10
N GLU A 178 16.66 -11.55 11.97
CA GLU A 178 17.53 -12.08 13.03
C GLU A 178 17.54 -11.19 14.28
N GLU A 179 17.52 -9.87 14.11
CA GLU A 179 17.39 -8.87 15.18
C GLU A 179 16.01 -8.97 15.85
N PHE A 180 14.94 -9.08 15.07
CA PHE A 180 13.60 -9.36 15.58
C PHE A 180 13.57 -10.62 16.44
N ALA A 181 14.11 -11.73 15.91
CA ALA A 181 14.09 -13.01 16.62
C ALA A 181 14.89 -12.99 17.94
N LYS A 182 15.97 -12.20 17.99
CA LYS A 182 16.77 -11.97 19.20
C LYS A 182 16.02 -11.11 20.22
N ALA A 183 15.30 -10.09 19.77
CA ALA A 183 14.55 -9.19 20.65
C ALA A 183 13.28 -9.81 21.22
N TYR A 184 12.62 -10.70 20.48
CA TYR A 184 11.33 -11.31 20.84
C TYR A 184 11.39 -12.84 20.98
N PRO A 185 12.25 -13.39 21.86
CA PRO A 185 12.50 -14.84 21.91
C PRO A 185 11.28 -15.68 22.32
N LYS A 186 10.22 -15.09 22.91
CA LYS A 186 9.02 -15.84 23.29
C LYS A 186 8.10 -16.16 22.11
N PHE A 187 8.29 -15.53 20.95
CA PHE A 187 7.51 -15.82 19.74
C PHE A 187 7.94 -17.13 19.05
N ARG A 188 8.77 -17.94 19.70
CA ARG A 188 9.16 -19.25 19.19
C ARG A 188 8.07 -20.28 19.43
N TYR A 189 7.76 -21.05 18.40
CA TYR A 189 6.78 -22.15 18.47
C TYR A 189 7.27 -23.38 17.71
N LYS A 190 6.69 -24.54 18.01
CA LYS A 190 6.89 -25.76 17.22
C LYS A 190 5.78 -25.84 16.17
N PRO A 191 6.12 -25.95 14.88
CA PRO A 191 5.10 -26.18 13.85
C PRO A 191 4.48 -27.57 14.04
N ASP A 192 3.23 -27.75 13.63
CA ASP A 192 2.45 -28.99 13.81
C ASP A 192 1.96 -29.58 12.47
N HIS A 193 2.57 -29.17 11.36
CA HIS A 193 2.22 -29.61 10.01
C HIS A 193 2.93 -30.91 9.66
N ASN A 194 2.40 -32.02 10.18
CA ASN A 194 2.94 -33.39 10.09
C ASN A 194 3.18 -33.96 8.68
N ARG A 195 2.92 -33.19 7.61
CA ARG A 195 3.11 -33.61 6.20
C ARG A 195 4.17 -32.79 5.45
N SER A 196 4.91 -31.94 6.15
CA SER A 196 6.00 -31.16 5.57
C SER A 196 7.30 -31.45 6.31
N ASP A 197 8.33 -31.89 5.60
CA ASP A 197 9.62 -32.39 6.15
C ASP A 197 10.30 -31.45 7.15
N HIS A 198 10.04 -30.14 7.06
CA HIS A 198 10.68 -29.12 7.90
C HIS A 198 9.75 -28.50 8.96
N PHE A 199 8.49 -28.95 9.02
CA PHE A 199 7.42 -28.39 9.86
C PHE A 199 6.69 -29.46 10.70
N ASP A 200 7.36 -30.58 10.98
CA ASP A 200 6.89 -31.76 11.72
C ASP A 200 6.91 -31.62 13.26
N GLY A 201 7.32 -30.47 13.77
CA GLY A 201 7.42 -30.18 15.21
C GLY A 201 8.71 -30.65 15.88
N SER A 202 9.68 -31.18 15.11
CA SER A 202 11.00 -31.59 15.63
C SER A 202 11.86 -30.41 16.11
N ARG A 203 11.63 -29.21 15.60
CA ARG A 203 12.38 -27.99 15.94
C ARG A 203 11.47 -26.78 16.16
N TYR A 204 12.00 -25.78 16.85
CA TYR A 204 11.34 -24.48 16.96
C TYR A 204 11.57 -23.63 15.71
N ILE A 205 10.53 -22.92 15.30
CA ILE A 205 10.60 -21.78 14.38
C ILE A 205 10.09 -20.53 15.11
N HIS A 206 10.01 -19.40 14.42
CA HIS A 206 9.66 -18.12 15.02
C HIS A 206 8.42 -17.52 14.35
N ALA A 207 7.51 -16.97 15.15
CA ALA A 207 6.33 -16.25 14.69
C ALA A 207 6.69 -14.78 14.44
N PHE A 208 7.22 -14.51 13.25
CA PHE A 208 7.49 -13.14 12.78
C PHE A 208 6.19 -12.40 12.43
N PHE A 209 5.26 -13.12 11.82
CA PHE A 209 3.97 -12.63 11.37
C PHE A 209 2.89 -13.31 12.20
N ASP A 210 2.19 -12.54 13.02
CA ASP A 210 1.03 -12.99 13.81
C ASP A 210 0.07 -11.82 14.05
N THR A 211 -1.19 -12.10 14.39
CA THR A 211 -2.19 -11.05 14.66
C THR A 211 -2.30 -10.76 16.14
N ILE A 212 -2.42 -9.48 16.50
CA ILE A 212 -2.50 -9.06 17.90
C ILE A 212 -3.42 -7.85 18.06
N ILE A 213 -4.04 -7.71 19.22
CA ILE A 213 -4.74 -6.47 19.57
C ILE A 213 -3.72 -5.56 20.28
N ASP A 214 -3.58 -4.33 19.80
CA ASP A 214 -2.66 -3.33 20.38
C ASP A 214 -3.19 -2.76 21.70
N ASN A 215 -3.14 -3.60 22.74
CA ASN A 215 -3.34 -3.24 24.15
C ASN A 215 -2.41 -4.06 25.06
N ASP A 216 -2.23 -3.60 26.30
CA ASP A 216 -1.31 -4.22 27.27
C ASP A 216 -1.65 -5.69 27.60
N GLN A 217 -2.91 -6.09 27.48
CA GLN A 217 -3.34 -7.45 27.77
C GLN A 217 -2.86 -8.43 26.69
N TRP A 218 -2.90 -8.02 25.42
CA TRP A 218 -2.61 -8.88 24.29
C TRP A 218 -1.19 -8.72 23.78
N MET A 219 -0.62 -7.51 23.75
CA MET A 219 0.66 -7.31 23.07
C MET A 219 1.87 -7.91 23.78
N GLY A 220 1.80 -8.08 25.11
CA GLY A 220 2.75 -8.87 25.91
C GLY A 220 4.23 -8.47 25.76
N GLU A 221 4.85 -8.89 24.65
CA GLU A 221 6.21 -8.53 24.23
C GLU A 221 6.18 -7.35 23.25
N GLY A 222 6.43 -6.15 23.79
CA GLY A 222 6.32 -4.88 23.07
C GLY A 222 5.38 -3.97 23.84
N LYS A 223 5.84 -2.76 24.20
CA LYS A 223 4.97 -1.79 24.85
C LYS A 223 3.81 -1.49 23.93
N SER A 224 2.58 -1.75 24.34
CA SER A 224 1.40 -1.37 23.57
C SER A 224 1.39 0.14 23.32
N GLU A 225 0.92 0.56 22.15
CA GLU A 225 0.61 1.98 21.89
C GLU A 225 -0.82 2.32 22.38
N GLY A 226 -1.61 1.30 22.74
CA GLY A 226 -2.94 1.46 23.33
C GLY A 226 -3.96 1.94 22.31
N SER A 227 -3.74 1.61 21.02
CA SER A 227 -4.68 1.99 19.96
C SER A 227 -5.91 1.09 19.91
N ASP A 228 -5.92 -0.05 20.61
CA ASP A 228 -6.95 -1.10 20.55
C ASP A 228 -7.23 -1.62 19.13
N ARG A 229 -6.32 -1.35 18.18
CA ARG A 229 -6.41 -1.85 16.81
C ARG A 229 -6.17 -3.36 16.80
N TYR A 230 -6.99 -4.08 16.05
CA TYR A 230 -6.68 -5.46 15.68
C TYR A 230 -5.70 -5.44 14.51
N LEU A 231 -4.42 -5.68 14.80
CA LEU A 231 -3.35 -5.64 13.82
C LEU A 231 -3.34 -6.93 12.99
N SER A 232 -3.25 -6.76 11.67
CA SER A 232 -2.88 -7.83 10.75
C SER A 232 -1.43 -8.26 10.99
N GLU A 233 -1.05 -9.38 10.40
CA GLU A 233 0.23 -10.03 10.64
C GLU A 233 1.43 -9.19 10.19
N ASP A 234 1.24 -8.44 9.12
CA ASP A 234 2.22 -7.51 8.58
C ASP A 234 2.33 -6.23 9.41
N TYR A 235 1.20 -5.72 9.92
CA TYR A 235 1.18 -4.52 10.74
C TYR A 235 1.80 -4.76 12.12
N MET A 236 1.50 -5.92 12.71
CA MET A 236 2.14 -6.37 13.93
C MET A 236 3.66 -6.48 13.75
N PHE A 237 4.11 -7.13 12.66
CA PHE A 237 5.54 -7.24 12.35
C PHE A 237 6.21 -5.85 12.22
N CYS A 238 5.64 -4.96 11.41
CA CYS A 238 6.17 -3.60 11.23
C CYS A 238 6.25 -2.82 12.55
N GLN A 239 5.18 -2.83 13.35
CA GLN A 239 5.17 -2.09 14.61
C GLN A 239 6.14 -2.65 15.64
N LEU A 240 6.26 -3.97 15.76
CA LEU A 240 7.23 -4.58 16.66
C LEU A 240 8.67 -4.31 16.21
N CYS A 241 8.94 -4.38 14.89
CA CYS A 241 10.23 -3.92 14.35
C CYS A 241 10.55 -2.47 14.77
N GLN A 242 9.59 -1.54 14.70
CA GLN A 242 9.82 -0.17 15.12
C GLN A 242 10.19 -0.03 16.60
N LYS A 243 9.63 -0.87 17.47
CA LYS A 243 9.92 -0.84 18.93
C LYS A 243 11.35 -1.26 19.26
N ILE A 244 12.05 -1.89 18.31
CA ILE A 244 13.46 -2.26 18.39
C ILE A 244 14.31 -1.49 17.37
N ASP A 245 13.83 -0.31 16.93
CA ASP A 245 14.51 0.61 16.02
C ASP A 245 14.77 0.07 14.61
N ILE A 246 14.02 -0.96 14.20
CA ILE A 246 14.03 -1.48 12.82
C ILE A 246 12.95 -0.74 12.03
N LYS A 247 13.39 0.22 11.22
CA LYS A 247 12.51 1.11 10.47
C LYS A 247 11.94 0.47 9.20
N THR A 248 10.73 0.89 8.88
CA THR A 248 9.97 0.45 7.70
C THR A 248 9.77 1.60 6.73
N PHE A 249 9.99 1.35 5.43
CA PHE A 249 9.94 2.38 4.38
C PHE A 249 9.00 2.01 3.24
N LEU A 250 8.13 2.95 2.88
CA LEU A 250 7.28 2.87 1.70
C LEU A 250 7.96 3.52 0.50
N CYS A 251 7.86 2.89 -0.67
CA CYS A 251 8.28 3.41 -1.97
C CYS A 251 7.05 3.86 -2.79
N PRO A 252 6.57 5.11 -2.62
CA PRO A 252 5.25 5.54 -3.10
C PRO A 252 5.12 5.70 -4.62
N TRP A 253 6.23 5.73 -5.37
CA TRP A 253 6.20 5.83 -6.83
C TRP A 253 5.86 4.50 -7.53
N MET A 254 5.90 3.38 -6.81
CA MET A 254 5.64 2.06 -7.37
C MET A 254 4.17 1.91 -7.74
N LYS A 255 3.91 1.39 -8.95
CA LYS A 255 2.56 1.17 -9.48
C LYS A 255 2.26 -0.32 -9.46
N LEU A 256 1.60 -0.75 -8.40
CA LEU A 256 1.18 -2.14 -8.22
C LEU A 256 -0.31 -2.28 -8.52
N GLN A 257 -0.72 -3.43 -9.05
CA GLN A 257 -2.13 -3.75 -9.27
C GLN A 257 -2.49 -4.97 -8.42
N HIS A 258 -3.72 -4.99 -7.91
CA HIS A 258 -4.19 -6.05 -7.03
C HIS A 258 -5.32 -6.81 -7.69
N VAL A 259 -5.15 -8.11 -7.92
CA VAL A 259 -6.09 -8.95 -8.67
C VAL A 259 -7.09 -9.61 -7.72
N GLY A 260 -8.37 -9.38 -7.97
CA GLY A 260 -9.48 -10.13 -7.36
C GLY A 260 -10.40 -10.66 -8.45
N THR A 261 -11.71 -10.51 -8.26
CA THR A 261 -12.70 -10.63 -9.34
C THR A 261 -12.58 -9.51 -10.37
N TYR A 262 -11.80 -8.48 -10.05
CA TYR A 262 -11.49 -7.32 -10.86
C TYR A 262 -10.00 -6.97 -10.67
N VAL A 263 -9.42 -6.22 -11.61
CA VAL A 263 -8.05 -5.72 -11.50
C VAL A 263 -8.10 -4.36 -10.84
N PHE A 264 -7.82 -4.31 -9.55
CA PHE A 264 -7.85 -3.07 -8.80
C PHE A 264 -6.61 -2.25 -9.12
N ASN A 265 -6.86 -1.05 -9.67
CA ASN A 265 -5.87 -0.14 -10.21
C ASN A 265 -5.82 1.16 -9.41
N GLY A 266 -4.85 1.99 -9.77
CA GLY A 266 -4.57 3.26 -9.11
C GLY A 266 -3.12 3.31 -8.64
N ASN A 267 -2.61 4.52 -8.39
CA ASN A 267 -1.29 4.72 -7.81
C ASN A 267 -1.23 6.05 -7.07
N LEU A 268 -0.39 6.15 -6.05
CA LEU A 268 -0.26 7.36 -5.25
C LEU A 268 0.09 8.61 -6.08
N PRO A 269 0.96 8.55 -7.12
CA PRO A 269 1.21 9.70 -7.98
C PRO A 269 -0.02 10.29 -8.66
N ASP A 270 -0.87 9.45 -9.27
CA ASP A 270 -2.11 9.92 -9.89
C ASP A 270 -3.10 10.41 -8.83
N MET A 271 -3.19 9.72 -7.68
CA MET A 271 -4.05 10.14 -6.57
C MET A 271 -3.67 11.51 -6.01
N GLY A 272 -2.38 11.84 -5.93
CA GLY A 272 -1.87 13.14 -5.48
C GLY A 272 -2.32 14.30 -6.38
N ALA A 273 -2.70 14.05 -7.63
CA ALA A 273 -3.25 15.08 -8.52
C ALA A 273 -4.71 15.46 -8.17
N LEU A 274 -5.40 14.64 -7.38
CA LEU A 274 -6.75 14.91 -6.89
C LEU A 274 -6.66 15.51 -5.48
N GLU A 275 -6.71 16.84 -5.37
CA GLU A 275 -6.94 17.52 -4.09
C GLU A 275 -8.14 16.83 -3.40
N TYR A 276 -8.03 16.52 -2.10
CA TYR A 276 -8.99 15.72 -1.33
C TYR A 276 -8.97 14.19 -1.53
N ALA A 277 -8.00 13.61 -2.25
CA ALA A 277 -7.85 12.15 -2.34
C ALA A 277 -7.53 11.44 -1.00
N ALA A 278 -7.01 12.17 -0.01
CA ALA A 278 -6.60 11.61 1.27
C ALA A 278 -7.73 11.55 2.31
N HIS A 279 -8.89 12.17 2.06
CA HIS A 279 -9.99 12.25 3.04
C HIS A 279 -10.90 11.04 2.99
N GLY A 280 -10.42 9.89 3.47
CA GLY A 280 -11.25 8.73 3.80
C GLY A 280 -12.39 8.41 2.82
N TYR A 281 -13.51 7.93 3.35
CA TYR A 281 -14.73 7.66 2.58
C TYR A 281 -15.72 8.81 2.76
N ASP A 282 -15.57 9.89 1.97
CA ASP A 282 -16.50 11.03 1.96
C ASP A 282 -17.47 10.98 0.77
N THR A 283 -18.68 10.52 1.04
CA THR A 283 -19.75 10.44 0.04
C THR A 283 -20.63 11.69 -0.05
N GLU A 284 -20.48 12.65 0.86
CA GLU A 284 -21.34 13.81 0.94
C GLU A 284 -20.72 15.04 0.26
N SER A 285 -19.46 15.34 0.60
CA SER A 285 -18.81 16.55 0.09
C SER A 285 -18.38 16.36 -1.36
N ARG A 286 -18.67 17.35 -2.20
CA ARG A 286 -18.26 17.39 -3.61
C ARG A 286 -17.46 18.66 -3.90
N PRO A 287 -16.17 18.71 -3.54
CA PRO A 287 -15.39 19.95 -3.55
C PRO A 287 -15.32 20.60 -4.94
N PHE A 288 -15.33 19.81 -6.01
CA PHE A 288 -15.17 20.32 -7.38
C PHE A 288 -16.50 20.56 -8.14
N LEU A 289 -17.65 20.22 -7.55
CA LEU A 289 -18.94 20.24 -8.27
C LEU A 289 -19.36 21.64 -8.73
N GLU A 290 -19.20 22.66 -7.89
CA GLU A 290 -19.62 24.01 -8.27
C GLU A 290 -18.75 24.61 -9.38
N ASP A 291 -17.46 24.28 -9.39
CA ASP A 291 -16.55 24.71 -10.44
C ASP A 291 -16.81 23.95 -11.75
N ARG A 292 -17.13 22.65 -11.66
CA ARG A 292 -17.65 21.86 -12.78
C ARG A 292 -18.87 22.51 -13.43
N LYS A 293 -19.89 22.83 -12.62
CA LYS A 293 -21.13 23.49 -13.10
C LYS A 293 -20.84 24.83 -13.76
N LYS A 294 -19.92 25.63 -13.19
CA LYS A 294 -19.50 26.91 -13.80
C LYS A 294 -18.84 26.68 -15.16
N LYS A 295 -17.87 25.76 -15.25
CA LYS A 295 -17.14 25.45 -16.49
C LYS A 295 -18.12 25.03 -17.59
N LEU A 296 -18.95 24.03 -17.34
CA LEU A 296 -19.96 23.53 -18.28
C LEU A 296 -20.96 24.63 -18.68
N SER A 297 -21.42 25.45 -17.74
CA SER A 297 -22.36 26.55 -18.04
C SER A 297 -21.78 27.64 -18.95
N SER A 298 -20.47 27.67 -19.16
CA SER A 298 -19.76 28.69 -19.97
C SER A 298 -19.13 28.14 -21.26
N GLN A 299 -19.25 26.83 -21.48
CA GLN A 299 -18.70 26.11 -22.61
C GLN A 299 -19.53 26.41 -23.87
N GLY A 300 -18.88 26.75 -24.99
CA GLY A 300 -19.56 27.17 -26.23
C GLY A 300 -20.14 28.59 -26.24
N MET A 301 -20.09 29.33 -25.12
CA MET A 301 -20.60 30.71 -25.05
C MET A 301 -19.60 31.73 -25.60
N ASN A 302 -20.09 32.67 -26.41
CA ASN A 302 -19.32 33.84 -26.83
C ASN A 302 -19.11 34.83 -25.65
N ARG A 303 -18.25 35.84 -25.84
CA ARG A 303 -17.88 36.82 -24.79
C ARG A 303 -19.08 37.60 -24.23
N LYS A 304 -20.13 37.82 -25.04
CA LYS A 304 -21.35 38.54 -24.65
C LYS A 304 -22.23 37.67 -23.75
N ASP A 305 -22.40 36.40 -24.10
CA ASP A 305 -23.20 35.43 -23.35
C ASP A 305 -22.56 35.10 -22.00
N ARG A 306 -21.23 35.01 -21.94
CA ARG A 306 -20.48 34.86 -20.67
C ARG A 306 -20.70 36.03 -19.71
N ARG A 307 -20.71 37.27 -20.23
CA ARG A 307 -20.98 38.48 -19.44
C ARG A 307 -22.44 38.53 -18.95
N ALA A 308 -23.40 38.10 -19.78
CA ALA A 308 -24.80 38.01 -19.39
C ALA A 308 -25.03 36.96 -18.29
N LEU A 309 -24.41 35.77 -18.39
CA LEU A 309 -24.48 34.73 -17.37
C LEU A 309 -23.89 35.18 -16.03
N ALA A 310 -22.73 35.86 -16.05
CA ALA A 310 -22.11 36.42 -14.85
C ALA A 310 -22.98 37.49 -14.18
N SER A 311 -23.62 38.36 -14.98
CA SER A 311 -24.56 39.37 -14.49
C SER A 311 -25.81 38.76 -13.85
N LYS A 312 -26.39 37.71 -14.47
CA LYS A 312 -27.54 36.98 -13.93
C LYS A 312 -27.20 36.29 -12.60
N LYS A 313 -26.05 35.60 -12.53
CA LYS A 313 -25.56 34.98 -11.27
C LYS A 313 -25.33 36.00 -10.15
N ARG A 314 -24.82 37.19 -10.44
CA ARG A 314 -24.68 38.28 -9.45
C ARG A 314 -26.05 38.76 -8.92
N LYS A 315 -27.04 38.91 -9.80
CA LYS A 315 -28.41 39.25 -9.40
C LYS A 315 -29.06 38.17 -8.55
N ASP A 316 -28.87 36.90 -8.89
CA ASP A 316 -29.42 35.77 -8.12
C ASP A 316 -28.73 35.60 -6.76
N LYS A 317 -27.41 35.83 -6.68
CA LYS A 317 -26.67 35.83 -5.43
C LYS A 317 -27.14 36.96 -4.49
N ASN A 318 -27.35 38.16 -5.04
CA ASN A 318 -27.91 39.29 -4.28
C ASN A 318 -29.35 39.00 -3.80
N LYS A 319 -30.21 38.37 -4.61
CA LYS A 319 -31.56 37.97 -4.18
C LYS A 319 -31.55 36.92 -3.06
N LYS A 320 -30.61 35.97 -3.08
CA LYS A 320 -30.46 34.97 -2.00
C LYS A 320 -29.99 35.62 -0.69
N THR A 321 -29.05 36.56 -0.72
CA THR A 321 -28.63 37.30 0.49
C THR A 321 -29.71 38.23 1.03
N THR A 322 -30.61 38.76 0.20
CA THR A 322 -31.77 39.52 0.69
C THR A 322 -32.82 38.62 1.37
N LYS A 323 -33.03 37.40 0.86
CA LYS A 323 -33.93 36.41 1.50
C LYS A 323 -33.40 35.89 2.85
N LEU A 324 -32.09 35.66 2.98
CA LEU A 324 -31.48 35.24 4.26
C LEU A 324 -31.52 36.32 5.36
N LYS A 325 -31.67 37.61 5.01
CA LYS A 325 -31.83 38.71 5.98
C LYS A 325 -33.27 38.92 6.46
N THR A 326 -34.25 38.18 5.95
CA THR A 326 -35.68 38.39 6.24
C THR A 326 -36.37 37.21 6.95
N SER A 327 -35.62 36.17 7.34
CA SER A 327 -36.12 35.08 8.19
C SER A 327 -35.64 35.26 9.64
N PRO A 328 -36.53 35.25 10.66
CA PRO A 328 -36.11 35.21 12.06
C PRO A 328 -35.27 33.95 12.32
N THR A 329 -34.21 34.14 13.09
CA THR A 329 -33.28 33.10 13.53
C THR A 329 -33.97 32.03 14.35
N GLU A 330 -34.04 30.81 13.83
CA GLU A 330 -34.03 29.60 14.66
C GLU A 330 -32.65 28.95 14.52
N SER A 331 -31.94 28.93 15.65
CA SER A 331 -30.75 28.13 15.86
C SER A 331 -31.17 26.68 16.07
N PRO A 332 -30.46 25.71 15.45
CA PRO A 332 -30.25 24.43 16.10
C PRO A 332 -28.75 24.17 16.32
N ASN A 333 -28.45 23.85 17.57
CA ASN A 333 -27.22 23.21 18.03
C ASN A 333 -27.00 21.83 17.36
N HIS A 334 -25.75 21.35 17.52
CA HIS A 334 -25.24 19.96 17.35
C HIS A 334 -25.11 19.50 15.89
N ILE A 335 -23.96 18.99 15.41
CA ILE A 335 -22.89 18.15 15.99
C ILE A 335 -21.51 18.74 15.68
#